data_AF-A0A328WZ51-F1
#
_entry.id   AF-A0A328WZ51-F1
#
_cell.length_a   1.000
_cell.length_b   1.000
_cell.length_c   1.000
_cell.angle_alpha   90.00
_cell.angle_beta   90.00
_cell.angle_gamma   90.00
#
_symmetry.space_group_name_H-M   'P 1'
#
loop_
_entity.id
_entity.type
_entity.pdbx_description
1 polymer ?
#
loop_
_entity_poly.entity_id
_entity_poly.type
_entity_poly.pdbx_seq_one_letter_code
_entity_poly.pdbx_strand_id
1 'polypeptide(L)'
;MKNLFCLTFLFLSTLTFSQQLVYKGNGKISDSNGIKLSPDEVRNIISTNPSLLNLYNEGREKKTIGNVMLIGGATLVVADIAIGATADVKYPTALTYIGVGSLLLSIPVKVGFSNKIKKTVHEHNKRLVYTKAIEIQDFSFITNQNGIGFQITF
;
A
#
# COMPACT_ATOMS: atom_id res chain seq x y z
N MET A 1 -6.82 13.78 45.70
CA MET A 1 -5.87 12.90 44.98
C MET A 1 -6.53 12.02 43.92
N LYS A 2 -7.67 11.34 44.18
CA LYS A 2 -8.39 10.53 43.17
C LYS A 2 -8.76 11.27 41.88
N ASN A 3 -9.19 12.52 41.97
CA ASN A 3 -9.62 13.30 40.80
C ASN A 3 -8.45 13.74 39.91
N LEU A 4 -7.25 13.90 40.48
CA LEU A 4 -6.04 14.29 39.74
C LEU A 4 -5.49 13.12 38.90
N PHE A 5 -5.58 11.90 39.45
CA PHE A 5 -5.21 10.66 38.75
C PHE A 5 -6.11 10.37 37.55
N CYS A 6 -7.41 10.65 37.69
CA CYS A 6 -8.37 10.51 36.60
C CYS A 6 -8.09 11.47 35.44
N LEU A 7 -7.65 12.70 35.76
CA LEU A 7 -7.27 13.71 34.78
C LEU A 7 -6.01 13.33 34.01
N THR A 8 -5.00 12.76 34.69
CA THR A 8 -3.78 12.27 34.03
C THR A 8 -4.06 11.10 33.10
N PHE A 9 -4.95 10.18 33.49
CA PHE A 9 -5.34 9.05 32.64
C PHE A 9 -6.07 9.49 31.37
N LEU A 10 -6.86 10.56 31.44
CA LEU A 10 -7.62 11.09 30.30
C LEU A 10 -6.68 11.70 29.23
N PHE A 11 -5.58 12.35 29.65
CA PHE A 11 -4.58 12.90 28.72
C PHE A 11 -3.74 11.84 27.99
N LEU A 12 -3.58 10.62 28.52
CA LEU A 12 -2.82 9.56 27.83
C LEU A 12 -3.58 8.95 26.63
N SER A 13 -4.91 9.11 26.57
CA SER A 13 -5.75 8.52 25.53
C SER A 13 -5.65 9.19 24.15
N THR A 14 -5.01 10.37 24.06
CA THR A 14 -4.90 11.13 22.80
C THR A 14 -3.66 10.81 21.98
N LEU A 15 -2.82 9.86 22.42
CA LEU A 15 -1.65 9.40 21.67
C LEU A 15 -2.10 8.53 20.48
N THR A 16 -2.36 9.18 19.34
CA THR A 16 -2.66 8.47 18.08
C THR A 16 -1.35 8.13 17.36
N PHE A 17 -1.11 6.83 17.14
CA PHE A 17 0.02 6.37 16.34
C PHE A 17 -0.41 6.25 14.88
N SER A 18 0.25 6.99 14.00
CA SER A 18 0.04 6.85 12.56
C SER A 18 1.03 5.84 11.98
N GLN A 19 0.51 4.76 11.39
CA GLN A 19 1.30 3.61 10.97
C GLN A 19 1.98 3.82 9.62
N GLN A 20 3.31 3.64 9.58
CA GLN A 20 4.12 3.68 8.36
C GLN A 20 4.03 2.36 7.60
N LEU A 21 3.91 2.46 6.26
CA LEU A 21 3.82 1.31 5.37
C LEU A 21 5.15 1.07 4.64
N VAL A 22 5.49 -0.19 4.39
CA VAL A 22 6.73 -0.59 3.69
C VAL A 22 6.39 -1.46 2.48
N TYR A 23 6.85 -1.05 1.30
CA TYR A 23 6.73 -1.86 0.08
C TYR A 23 7.78 -2.98 0.06
N LYS A 24 7.35 -4.24 -0.17
CA LYS A 24 8.21 -5.44 -0.16
C LYS A 24 8.34 -6.16 -1.51
N GLY A 25 7.84 -5.56 -2.60
CA GLY A 25 7.88 -6.16 -3.94
C GLY A 25 6.65 -6.98 -4.31
N ASN A 26 6.41 -7.16 -5.61
CA ASN A 26 5.23 -7.84 -6.17
C ASN A 26 3.90 -7.35 -5.55
N GLY A 27 3.80 -6.06 -5.21
CA GLY A 27 2.59 -5.50 -4.60
C GLY A 27 2.31 -5.98 -3.17
N LYS A 28 3.31 -6.51 -2.45
CA LYS A 28 3.23 -6.82 -1.01
C LYS A 28 3.55 -5.55 -0.22
N ILE A 29 2.77 -5.32 0.83
CA ILE A 29 2.97 -4.23 1.78
C ILE A 29 3.11 -4.87 3.17
N SER A 30 4.03 -4.33 3.96
CA SER A 30 4.20 -4.66 5.37
C SER A 30 4.02 -3.40 6.22
N ASP A 31 3.77 -3.60 7.50
CA ASP A 31 3.89 -2.55 8.51
C ASP A 31 5.36 -2.21 8.79
N SER A 32 5.58 -1.25 9.70
CA SER A 32 6.91 -0.87 10.20
C SER A 32 7.66 -2.00 10.91
N ASN A 33 6.95 -2.98 11.46
CA ASN A 33 7.51 -4.14 12.16
C ASN A 33 7.85 -5.29 11.20
N GLY A 34 7.57 -5.14 9.91
CA GLY A 34 7.80 -6.16 8.88
C GLY A 34 6.67 -7.17 8.71
N ILE A 35 5.59 -7.07 9.50
CA ILE A 35 4.40 -7.91 9.40
C ILE A 35 3.70 -7.59 8.09
N LYS A 36 3.47 -8.63 7.28
CA LYS A 36 2.80 -8.50 5.99
C LYS A 36 1.32 -8.17 6.21
N LEU A 37 0.86 -7.11 5.57
CA LEU A 37 -0.54 -6.71 5.57
C LEU A 37 -1.30 -7.36 4.42
N SER A 38 -2.53 -7.78 4.71
CA SER A 38 -3.52 -8.18 3.72
C SER A 38 -4.00 -6.98 2.92
N PRO A 39 -4.54 -7.20 1.70
CA PRO A 39 -5.07 -6.10 0.90
C PRO A 39 -6.17 -5.30 1.59
N ASP A 40 -6.99 -5.95 2.42
CA ASP A 40 -8.10 -5.31 3.12
C ASP A 40 -7.63 -4.48 4.31
N GLU A 41 -6.64 -4.97 5.05
CA GLU A 41 -5.96 -4.17 6.07
C GLU A 41 -5.34 -2.90 5.47
N VAL A 42 -4.68 -3.00 4.31
CA VAL A 42 -4.14 -1.84 3.62
C VAL A 42 -5.24 -0.86 3.21
N ARG A 43 -6.38 -1.36 2.68
CA ARG A 43 -7.54 -0.50 2.33
C ARG A 43 -8.12 0.20 3.55
N ASN A 44 -8.20 -0.48 4.67
CA ASN A 44 -8.70 0.10 5.92
C ASN A 44 -7.78 1.23 6.40
N ILE A 45 -6.45 1.03 6.34
CA ILE A 45 -5.46 2.05 6.73
C ILE A 45 -5.56 3.32 5.85
N ILE A 46 -5.73 3.15 4.54
CA ILE A 46 -5.78 4.27 3.59
C ILE A 46 -7.20 4.77 3.28
N SER A 47 -8.23 4.21 3.93
CA SER A 47 -9.66 4.48 3.67
C SER A 47 -10.03 5.96 3.84
N THR A 48 -9.31 6.65 4.72
CA THR A 48 -9.47 8.09 5.00
C THR A 48 -9.10 8.97 3.80
N ASN A 49 -8.49 8.42 2.75
CA ASN A 49 -8.11 9.15 1.55
C ASN A 49 -8.62 8.44 0.29
N PRO A 50 -9.69 8.96 -0.34
CA PRO A 50 -10.28 8.34 -1.52
C PRO A 50 -9.32 8.29 -2.72
N SER A 51 -8.42 9.27 -2.85
CA SER A 51 -7.41 9.28 -3.91
C SER A 51 -6.39 8.16 -3.74
N LEU A 52 -5.90 7.93 -2.51
CA LEU A 52 -4.98 6.82 -2.22
C LEU A 52 -5.66 5.46 -2.36
N LEU A 53 -6.92 5.36 -1.92
CA LEU A 53 -7.72 4.15 -2.05
C LEU A 53 -7.92 3.78 -3.53
N ASN A 54 -8.28 4.76 -4.37
CA ASN A 54 -8.42 4.53 -5.80
C ASN A 54 -7.09 4.14 -6.46
N LEU A 55 -6.01 4.88 -6.18
CA LEU A 55 -4.67 4.57 -6.71
C LEU A 55 -4.21 3.15 -6.33
N TYR A 56 -4.50 2.73 -5.10
CA TYR A 56 -4.22 1.38 -4.63
C TYR A 56 -5.06 0.34 -5.37
N ASN A 57 -6.37 0.55 -5.50
CA ASN A 57 -7.27 -0.37 -6.18
C ASN A 57 -6.92 -0.53 -7.66
N GLU A 58 -6.62 0.56 -8.37
CA GLU A 58 -6.10 0.51 -9.75
C GLU A 58 -4.79 -0.29 -9.83
N GLY A 59 -3.90 -0.13 -8.85
CA GLY A 59 -2.69 -0.95 -8.73
C GLY A 59 -3.02 -2.43 -8.52
N ARG A 60 -4.02 -2.76 -7.71
CA ARG A 60 -4.44 -4.15 -7.48
C ARG A 60 -5.09 -4.77 -8.70
N GLU A 61 -5.92 -4.02 -9.42
CA GLU A 61 -6.55 -4.44 -10.66
C GLU A 61 -5.51 -4.73 -11.75
N LYS A 62 -4.56 -3.79 -11.97
CA LYS A 62 -3.46 -4.01 -12.93
C LYS A 62 -2.60 -5.22 -12.56
N LYS A 63 -2.42 -5.50 -11.27
CA LYS A 63 -1.73 -6.73 -10.82
C LYS A 63 -2.50 -7.97 -11.22
N THR A 64 -3.82 -7.99 -11.04
CA THR A 64 -4.68 -9.10 -11.44
C THR A 64 -4.62 -9.29 -12.96
N ILE A 65 -4.85 -8.23 -13.74
CA ILE A 65 -4.80 -8.28 -15.21
C ILE A 65 -3.42 -8.75 -15.69
N GLY A 66 -2.33 -8.20 -15.15
CA GLY A 66 -0.98 -8.60 -15.52
C GLY A 66 -0.67 -10.07 -15.17
N ASN A 67 -1.22 -10.60 -14.08
CA ASN A 67 -1.08 -12.01 -13.75
C ASN A 67 -1.91 -12.91 -14.67
N VAL A 68 -3.13 -12.51 -15.01
CA VAL A 68 -3.97 -13.22 -15.98
C VAL A 68 -3.30 -13.25 -17.35
N MET A 69 -2.73 -12.12 -17.81
CA MET A 69 -2.01 -12.07 -19.07
C MET A 69 -0.77 -12.96 -19.08
N LEU A 70 0.02 -12.96 -18.00
CA LEU A 70 1.23 -13.75 -17.90
C LEU A 70 0.91 -15.25 -17.86
N ILE A 71 0.02 -15.66 -16.94
CA ILE A 71 -0.32 -17.08 -16.75
C ILE A 71 -1.16 -17.57 -17.93
N GLY A 72 -2.20 -16.82 -18.29
CA GLY A 72 -3.07 -17.16 -19.43
C GLY A 72 -2.30 -17.19 -20.74
N GLY A 73 -1.40 -16.23 -20.99
CA GLY A 73 -0.54 -16.23 -22.17
C GLY A 73 0.36 -17.46 -22.26
N ALA A 74 0.99 -17.85 -21.15
CA ALA A 74 1.79 -19.08 -21.10
C ALA A 74 0.94 -20.33 -21.33
N THR A 75 -0.23 -20.42 -20.69
CA THR A 75 -1.16 -21.55 -20.85
C THR A 75 -1.62 -21.70 -22.30
N LEU A 76 -1.91 -20.59 -23.00
CA LEU A 76 -2.32 -20.63 -24.41
C LEU A 76 -1.20 -21.17 -25.32
N VAL A 77 0.05 -20.76 -25.09
CA VAL A 77 1.20 -21.28 -25.85
C VAL A 77 1.37 -22.78 -25.61
N VAL A 78 1.32 -23.23 -24.35
CA VAL A 78 1.46 -24.67 -24.02
C VAL A 78 0.31 -25.48 -24.62
N ALA A 79 -0.91 -24.98 -24.57
CA ALA A 79 -2.08 -25.63 -25.16
C ALA A 79 -1.93 -25.78 -26.68
N ASP A 80 -1.45 -24.74 -27.38
CA ASP A 80 -1.26 -24.78 -28.83
C ASP A 80 -0.18 -25.79 -29.24
N ILE A 81 0.91 -25.89 -28.45
CA ILE A 81 1.94 -26.91 -28.66
C ILE A 81 1.34 -28.31 -28.51
N ALA A 82 0.53 -28.55 -27.48
CA ALA A 82 -0.11 -29.84 -27.26
C ALA A 82 -1.08 -30.21 -28.41
N ILE A 83 -1.85 -29.23 -28.91
CA ILE A 83 -2.75 -29.42 -30.06
C ILE A 83 -1.92 -29.73 -31.32
N GLY A 84 -0.87 -28.96 -31.61
CA GLY A 84 0.00 -29.24 -32.76
C GLY A 84 0.73 -30.58 -32.70
N ALA A 85 0.93 -31.14 -31.50
CA ALA A 85 1.54 -32.45 -31.32
C ALA A 85 0.55 -33.62 -31.41
N THR A 86 -0.76 -33.39 -31.20
CA THR A 86 -1.78 -34.46 -31.08
C THR A 86 -2.85 -34.41 -32.16
N ALA A 87 -3.08 -33.25 -32.77
CA ALA A 87 -4.08 -33.04 -33.79
C ALA A 87 -3.40 -32.73 -35.14
N ASP A 88 -4.06 -33.10 -36.23
CA ASP A 88 -3.62 -32.81 -37.60
C ASP A 88 -3.91 -31.34 -37.97
N VAL A 89 -3.33 -30.42 -37.19
CA VAL A 89 -3.51 -28.98 -37.31
C VAL A 89 -2.15 -28.32 -37.50
N LYS A 90 -2.06 -27.37 -38.44
CA LYS A 90 -0.82 -26.65 -38.71
C LYS A 90 -0.47 -25.72 -37.55
N TYR A 91 0.58 -26.06 -36.81
CA TYR A 91 1.20 -25.21 -35.80
C TYR A 91 2.17 -24.19 -36.43
N PRO A 92 2.32 -22.96 -35.88
CA PRO A 92 1.55 -22.36 -34.78
C PRO A 92 0.18 -21.84 -35.21
N THR A 93 -0.81 -21.92 -34.31
CA THR A 93 -2.14 -21.36 -34.53
C THR A 93 -2.28 -19.96 -33.92
N ALA A 94 -3.48 -19.37 -34.04
CA ALA A 94 -3.82 -18.09 -33.40
C ALA A 94 -3.56 -18.09 -31.88
N LEU A 95 -3.65 -19.25 -31.22
CA LEU A 95 -3.42 -19.37 -29.77
C LEU A 95 -1.99 -19.02 -29.38
N THR A 96 -0.98 -19.46 -30.14
CA THR A 96 0.43 -19.09 -29.90
C THR A 96 0.63 -17.58 -30.07
N TYR A 97 0.08 -16.96 -31.12
CA TYR A 97 0.24 -15.52 -31.35
C TYR A 97 -0.42 -14.68 -30.24
N ILE A 98 -1.63 -15.04 -29.82
CA ILE A 98 -2.32 -14.40 -28.69
C ILE A 98 -1.54 -14.62 -27.39
N GLY A 99 -1.07 -15.84 -27.16
CA GLY A 99 -0.31 -16.21 -25.97
C GLY A 99 0.98 -15.41 -25.84
N VAL A 100 1.79 -15.37 -26.90
CA VAL A 100 3.03 -14.58 -26.96
C VAL A 100 2.74 -13.08 -26.81
N GLY A 101 1.72 -12.56 -27.51
CA GLY A 101 1.31 -11.17 -27.38
C GLY A 101 0.92 -10.80 -25.93
N SER A 102 0.15 -11.66 -25.28
CA SER A 102 -0.26 -11.51 -23.88
C SER A 102 0.95 -11.52 -22.93
N LEU A 103 1.92 -12.42 -23.14
CA LEU A 103 3.16 -12.47 -22.36
C LEU A 103 3.96 -11.17 -22.47
N LEU A 104 4.12 -10.63 -23.68
CA LEU A 104 4.83 -9.37 -23.92
C LEU A 104 4.12 -8.19 -23.24
N LEU A 105 2.79 -8.10 -23.38
CA LEU A 105 1.99 -7.04 -22.75
C LEU A 105 1.94 -7.15 -21.22
N SER A 106 2.13 -8.34 -20.66
CA SER A 106 2.14 -8.53 -19.21
C SER A 106 3.26 -7.76 -18.50
N ILE A 107 4.40 -7.53 -19.16
CA ILE A 107 5.57 -6.84 -18.59
C ILE A 107 5.25 -5.38 -18.24
N PRO A 108 4.86 -4.51 -19.20
CA PRO A 108 4.54 -3.12 -18.88
C PRO A 108 3.36 -2.99 -17.91
N VAL A 109 2.36 -3.89 -18.00
CA VAL A 109 1.25 -3.93 -17.03
C VAL A 109 1.77 -4.23 -15.62
N LYS A 110 2.71 -5.18 -15.48
CA LYS A 110 3.31 -5.54 -14.20
C LYS A 110 4.15 -4.42 -13.59
N VAL A 111 4.96 -3.74 -14.41
CA VAL A 111 5.70 -2.55 -13.99
C VAL A 111 4.74 -1.46 -13.52
N GLY A 112 3.67 -1.22 -14.28
CA GLY A 112 2.65 -0.23 -13.97
C GLY A 112 1.96 -0.48 -12.62
N PHE A 113 1.60 -1.72 -12.30
CA PHE A 113 0.99 -2.02 -11.00
C PHE A 113 1.97 -1.77 -9.85
N SER A 114 3.22 -2.21 -9.99
CA SER A 114 4.24 -2.05 -8.94
C SER A 114 4.45 -0.57 -8.62
N ASN A 115 4.49 0.27 -9.65
CA ASN A 115 4.62 1.71 -9.50
C ASN A 115 3.44 2.34 -8.77
N LYS A 116 2.19 1.93 -9.08
CA LYS A 116 1.00 2.43 -8.38
C LYS A 116 1.02 2.07 -6.90
N ILE A 117 1.30 0.81 -6.56
CA ILE A 117 1.35 0.36 -5.16
C ILE A 117 2.48 1.06 -4.39
N LYS A 118 3.67 1.21 -5.01
CA LYS A 118 4.78 1.95 -4.41
C LYS A 118 4.43 3.43 -4.19
N LYS A 119 3.72 4.06 -5.15
CA LYS A 119 3.25 5.44 -5.02
C LYS A 119 2.23 5.58 -3.89
N THR A 120 1.26 4.68 -3.76
CA THR A 120 0.32 4.68 -2.62
C THR A 120 1.07 4.66 -1.28
N VAL A 121 2.05 3.76 -1.12
CA VAL A 121 2.85 3.67 0.11
C VAL A 121 3.65 4.96 0.34
N HIS A 122 4.26 5.51 -0.71
CA HIS A 122 5.03 6.75 -0.61
C HIS A 122 4.16 7.92 -0.16
N GLU A 123 3.03 8.16 -0.82
CA GLU A 123 2.12 9.27 -0.50
C GLU A 123 1.47 9.12 0.87
N HIS A 124 1.11 7.90 1.28
CA HIS A 124 0.65 7.62 2.64
C HIS A 124 1.70 8.03 3.68
N ASN A 125 2.93 7.55 3.52
CA ASN A 125 4.03 7.83 4.45
C ASN A 125 4.41 9.32 4.47
N LYS A 126 4.35 10.01 3.31
CA LYS A 126 4.66 11.43 3.21
C LYS A 126 3.75 12.26 4.12
N ARG A 127 2.46 11.91 4.17
CA ARG A 127 1.48 12.56 5.05
C ARG A 127 1.84 12.40 6.53
N LEU A 128 2.42 11.26 6.92
CA LEU A 128 2.86 11.02 8.30
C LEU A 128 4.01 11.95 8.71
N VAL A 129 4.88 12.30 7.78
CA VAL A 129 5.99 13.24 8.00
C VAL A 129 5.47 14.67 8.14
N TYR A 130 4.49 15.09 7.32
CA TYR A 130 3.87 16.41 7.47
C TYR A 130 3.09 16.56 8.78
N THR A 131 2.46 15.49 9.29
CA THR A 131 1.83 15.51 10.62
C THR A 131 2.86 15.62 11.76
N LYS A 132 4.11 15.19 11.55
CA LYS A 132 5.21 15.38 12.52
C LYS A 132 5.77 16.81 12.56
N ALA A 133 5.41 17.69 11.61
CA ALA A 133 6.01 19.03 11.48
C ALA A 133 5.58 20.05 12.56
N ILE A 134 4.86 19.64 13.60
CA ILE A 134 4.76 20.42 14.83
C ILE A 134 6.02 20.12 15.65
N GLU A 135 7.11 20.79 15.30
CA GLU A 135 8.34 20.76 16.10
C GLU A 135 8.09 21.67 17.31
N ILE A 136 7.73 21.07 18.45
CA ILE A 136 7.59 21.81 19.71
C ILE A 136 9.01 22.18 20.14
N GLN A 137 9.41 23.43 19.89
CA GLN A 137 10.76 23.92 20.22
C GLN A 137 10.99 23.88 21.73
N ASP A 138 9.98 24.21 22.52
CA ASP A 138 10.07 24.18 23.97
C ASP A 138 8.71 23.94 24.63
N PHE A 139 8.71 23.08 25.65
CA PHE A 139 7.55 22.82 26.51
C PHE A 139 7.98 23.03 27.96
N SER A 140 7.59 24.16 28.52
CA SER A 140 7.96 24.52 29.89
C SER A 140 6.74 24.57 30.80
N PHE A 141 6.92 24.01 32.00
CA PHE A 141 5.97 24.11 33.08
C PHE A 141 6.28 25.38 33.89
N ILE A 142 5.33 26.29 33.98
CA ILE A 142 5.53 27.58 34.65
C ILE A 142 4.60 27.70 35.84
N THR A 143 5.13 28.20 36.95
CA THR A 143 4.37 28.46 38.18
C THR A 143 4.62 29.91 38.61
N ASN A 144 3.56 30.63 38.99
CA ASN A 144 3.67 31.93 39.63
C ASN A 144 2.71 32.03 40.83
N GLN A 145 2.72 33.16 41.54
CA GLN A 145 1.84 33.37 42.70
C GLN A 145 0.34 33.31 42.35
N ASN A 146 -0.03 33.48 41.08
CA ASN A 146 -1.41 33.52 40.59
C ASN A 146 -1.86 32.19 39.95
N GLY A 147 -0.98 31.19 39.83
CA GLY A 147 -1.36 29.88 39.31
C GLY A 147 -0.24 29.12 38.61
N ILE A 148 -0.67 28.07 37.93
CA ILE A 148 0.19 27.09 37.24
C ILE A 148 -0.28 26.98 35.79
N GLY A 149 0.67 26.96 34.85
CA GLY A 149 0.38 26.92 33.43
C GLY A 149 1.45 26.19 32.63
N PHE A 150 1.11 25.89 31.38
CA PHE A 150 2.02 25.31 30.41
C PHE A 150 2.31 26.35 29.33
N GLN A 151 3.58 26.52 28.99
CA GLN A 151 3.99 27.32 27.85
C GLN A 151 4.46 26.38 26.75
N ILE A 152 3.87 26.56 25.57
CA ILE A 152 4.22 25.85 24.35
C ILE A 152 4.79 26.89 23.40
N THR A 153 6.05 26.72 23.02
CA THR A 153 6.71 27.55 22.01
C THR A 153 6.81 26.72 20.72
N PHE A 154 6.27 27.26 19.63
CA PHE A 154 6.31 26.67 18.29
C PHE A 154 7.40 27.34 17.46
#